data_AF-A0A522W0L1-F1
#
_entry.id   AF-A0A522W0L1-F1
#
_cell.length_a   1.000
_cell.length_b   1.000
_cell.length_c   1.000
_cell.angle_alpha   90.00
_cell.angle_beta   90.00
_cell.angle_gamma   90.00
#
_symmetry.space_group_name_H-M   'P 1'
#
loop_
_entity.id
_entity.type
_entity.pdbx_description
1 polymer ?
#
loop_
_entity_poly.entity_id
_entity_poly.type
_entity_poly.pdbx_seq_one_letter_code
_entity_poly.pdbx_strand_id
1 'polypeptide(L)' 'RPQIFGTQMDWQDGRLSPLPIEHPDSVDSRRAAVGLEPLAEAVATARGAAQNDGAPPPEEWEASSAVLDALAREVGWR' A
#
# COMPACT_ATOMS: atom_id res chain seq x y z
N ARG A 1 5.35 -12.04 8.57
CA ARG A 1 6.65 -11.67 9.21
C ARG A 1 6.74 -10.15 9.22
N PRO A 2 7.12 -9.50 10.33
CA PRO A 2 7.29 -8.04 10.37
C PRO A 2 8.40 -7.57 9.42
N GLN A 3 8.28 -6.33 8.95
CA GLN A 3 9.21 -5.71 8.01
C GLN A 3 10.42 -5.11 8.72
N ILE A 4 11.59 -5.13 8.05
CA ILE A 4 12.81 -4.48 8.56
C ILE A 4 12.87 -3.00 8.15
N PHE A 5 12.42 -2.67 6.92
CA PHE A 5 12.54 -1.33 6.33
C PHE A 5 11.19 -0.62 6.06
N GLY A 6 10.06 -1.31 6.26
CA GLY A 6 8.71 -0.71 6.10
C GLY A 6 8.34 -0.33 4.66
N THR A 7 8.79 -1.09 3.66
CA THR A 7 8.58 -0.77 2.24
C THR A 7 7.26 -1.29 1.68
N GLN A 8 6.65 -2.29 2.31
CA GLN A 8 5.34 -2.82 1.96
C GLN A 8 4.26 -2.04 2.70
N MET A 9 3.26 -1.60 1.95
CA MET A 9 2.13 -0.83 2.46
C MET A 9 0.85 -1.55 2.10
N ASP A 10 -0.18 -1.32 2.90
CA ASP A 10 -1.53 -1.78 2.64
C ASP A 10 -2.53 -0.73 3.14
N TRP A 11 -3.76 -0.82 2.67
CA TRP A 11 -4.84 0.03 3.13
C TRP A 11 -5.33 -0.47 4.49
N GLN A 12 -5.33 0.42 5.49
CA GLN A 12 -5.86 0.17 6.82
C GLN A 12 -6.74 1.37 7.18
N ASP A 13 -8.02 1.13 7.49
CA ASP A 13 -9.00 2.17 7.81
C ASP A 13 -9.04 3.31 6.77
N GLY A 14 -9.04 2.95 5.48
CA GLY A 14 -9.05 3.91 4.36
C GLY A 14 -7.75 4.72 4.19
N ARG A 15 -6.66 4.36 4.89
CA ARG A 15 -5.36 5.04 4.78
C ARG A 15 -4.26 4.06 4.40
N LEU A 16 -3.56 4.34 3.30
CA LEU A 16 -2.36 3.61 2.95
C LEU A 16 -1.31 3.75 4.06
N SER A 17 -0.92 2.63 4.65
CA SER A 17 -0.10 2.55 5.85
C SER A 17 0.92 1.40 5.74
N PRO A 18 2.12 1.52 6.31
CA PRO A 18 3.07 0.42 6.33
C PRO A 18 2.49 -0.81 7.04
N LEU A 19 2.77 -2.01 6.50
CA LEU A 19 2.56 -3.25 7.25
C LEU A 19 3.47 -3.31 8.49
N PRO A 20 3.18 -4.15 9.50
CA PRO A 20 3.93 -4.17 10.77
C PRO A 20 5.45 -4.21 10.60
N ILE A 21 6.15 -3.38 11.37
CA ILE A 21 7.61 -3.19 11.33
C ILE A 21 8.19 -3.77 12.62
N GLU A 22 9.29 -4.53 12.49
CA GLU A 22 9.92 -5.23 13.63
C GLU A 22 10.44 -4.26 14.71
N HIS A 23 11.08 -3.18 14.29
CA HIS A 23 11.62 -2.14 15.17
C HIS A 23 11.32 -0.75 14.59
N PRO A 24 10.12 -0.19 14.84
CA PRO A 24 9.70 1.08 14.27
C PRO A 24 10.62 2.24 14.70
N ASP A 25 11.04 2.28 15.96
CA ASP A 25 11.85 3.40 16.50
C ASP A 25 13.23 3.53 15.87
N SER A 26 13.76 2.47 15.27
CA SER A 26 15.07 2.44 14.61
C SER A 26 14.99 2.22 13.10
N VAL A 27 13.79 2.26 12.53
CA VAL A 27 13.58 2.01 11.10
C VAL A 27 14.29 3.04 10.24
N ASP A 28 14.27 4.31 10.61
CA ASP A 28 14.89 5.38 9.82
C ASP A 28 16.41 5.28 9.83
N SER A 29 17.03 4.87 10.93
CA SER A 29 18.48 4.58 10.96
C SER A 29 18.86 3.47 9.99
N ARG A 30 18.04 2.40 9.90
CA ARG A 30 18.26 1.31 8.93
C ARG A 30 18.03 1.76 7.51
N ARG A 31 16.99 2.56 7.26
CA ARG A 31 16.67 3.13 5.94
C ARG A 31 17.81 4.03 5.45
N ALA A 32 18.29 4.93 6.29
CA ALA A 32 19.45 5.79 5.98
C ALA A 32 20.71 4.98 5.65
N ALA A 33 20.98 3.90 6.39
CA ALA A 33 22.15 3.04 6.16
C ALA A 33 22.17 2.38 4.77
N VAL A 34 21.02 2.26 4.11
CA VAL A 34 20.88 1.68 2.76
C VAL A 34 20.43 2.70 1.70
N GLY A 35 20.41 3.99 2.04
CA GLY A 35 20.07 5.07 1.12
C GLY A 35 18.57 5.27 0.87
N LEU A 36 17.70 4.76 1.74
CA LEU A 36 16.27 5.03 1.71
C LEU A 36 15.91 6.30 2.50
N GLU A 37 14.92 7.04 2.02
CA GLU A 37 14.33 8.20 2.69
C GLU A 37 13.68 7.82 4.04
N PRO A 38 13.42 8.76 4.98
CA PRO A 38 12.65 8.48 6.19
C PRO A 38 11.29 7.83 5.88
N LEU A 39 10.84 6.90 6.73
CA LEU A 39 9.60 6.15 6.49
C LEU A 39 8.39 7.07 6.31
N ALA A 40 8.33 8.17 7.07
CA ALA A 40 7.25 9.15 6.95
C ALA A 40 7.18 9.80 5.56
N GLU A 41 8.33 10.10 4.94
CA GLU A 41 8.42 10.68 3.59
C GLU A 41 8.02 9.67 2.52
N ALA A 42 8.45 8.41 2.68
CA ALA A 42 8.03 7.31 1.81
C ALA A 42 6.51 7.13 1.81
N VAL A 43 5.90 7.14 3.01
CA VAL A 43 4.45 7.02 3.18
C VAL A 43 3.71 8.22 2.59
N ALA A 44 4.23 9.43 2.77
CA ALA A 44 3.63 10.62 2.16
C ALA A 44 3.65 10.55 0.63
N THR A 45 4.78 10.14 0.05
CA THR A 45 4.94 9.93 -1.40
C THR A 45 3.96 8.88 -1.92
N ALA A 46 3.88 7.74 -1.25
CA ALA A 46 2.97 6.65 -1.64
C ALA A 46 1.49 7.06 -1.56
N ARG A 47 1.09 7.82 -0.53
CA ARG A 47 -0.26 8.37 -0.42
C ARG A 47 -0.58 9.37 -1.53
N GLY A 48 0.38 10.22 -1.88
CA GLY A 48 0.23 11.16 -3.00
C GLY A 48 0.08 10.43 -4.34
N ALA A 49 0.88 9.39 -4.58
CA ALA A 49 0.77 8.55 -5.77
C ALA A 49 -0.61 7.87 -5.85
N ALA A 50 -1.08 7.23 -4.77
CA ALA A 50 -2.39 6.58 -4.74
C ALA A 50 -3.55 7.55 -5.06
N GLN A 51 -3.47 8.79 -4.60
CA GLN A 51 -4.45 9.84 -4.91
C GLN A 51 -4.39 10.26 -6.38
N ASN A 52 -3.20 10.42 -6.94
CA ASN A 52 -2.99 10.89 -8.33
C ASN A 52 -3.31 9.82 -9.37
N ASP A 53 -2.97 8.56 -9.08
CA ASP A 53 -3.24 7.42 -9.96
C ASP A 53 -4.71 7.00 -9.92
N GLY A 54 -5.50 7.63 -9.04
CA GLY A 54 -6.91 7.32 -8.84
C GLY A 54 -7.11 5.87 -8.42
N ALA A 55 -6.15 5.29 -7.69
CA ALA A 55 -6.23 3.93 -7.16
C ALA A 55 -6.91 3.98 -5.80
N PRO A 56 -8.22 3.66 -5.72
CA PRO A 56 -8.93 3.80 -4.45
C PRO A 56 -8.56 2.65 -3.50
N PRO A 57 -8.88 2.78 -2.20
CA PRO A 57 -8.79 1.68 -1.26
C PRO A 57 -9.49 0.41 -1.80
N PRO A 58 -9.01 -0.80 -1.48
CA PRO A 58 -9.64 -2.06 -1.86
C PRO A 58 -11.11 -2.16 -1.46
N GLU A 59 -11.54 -1.51 -0.37
CA GLU A 59 -12.95 -1.44 0.04
C GLU A 59 -13.83 -0.78 -1.04
N GLU A 60 -13.28 0.16 -1.80
CA GLU A 60 -13.94 0.76 -2.97
C GLU A 60 -13.79 -0.12 -4.23
N TRP A 61 -12.74 -0.96 -4.31
CA TRP A 61 -12.63 -1.99 -5.35
C TRP A 61 -13.68 -3.08 -5.17
N GLU A 62 -14.01 -3.44 -3.93
CA GLU A 62 -15.09 -4.38 -3.62
C GLU A 62 -16.45 -3.81 -4.07
N ALA A 63 -16.66 -2.50 -4.03
CA ALA A 63 -17.81 -1.86 -4.66
C ALA A 63 -17.76 -1.92 -6.21
N SER A 64 -16.56 -1.94 -6.81
CA SER A 64 -16.31 -2.13 -8.24
C SER A 64 -16.31 -3.61 -8.69
N SER A 65 -16.48 -4.55 -7.75
CA SER A 65 -16.42 -6.00 -8.01
C SER A 65 -17.43 -6.45 -9.05
N ALA A 66 -18.55 -5.76 -9.22
CA ALA A 66 -19.53 -6.05 -10.27
C ALA A 66 -18.95 -5.91 -11.69
N VAL A 67 -18.06 -4.94 -11.93
CA VAL A 67 -17.42 -4.74 -13.24
C VAL A 67 -16.38 -5.82 -13.51
N LEU A 68 -15.58 -6.17 -12.51
CA LEU A 68 -14.58 -7.24 -12.61
C LEU A 68 -15.24 -8.62 -12.72
N ASP A 69 -16.33 -8.86 -12.01
CA ASP A 69 -17.12 -10.08 -12.06
C ASP A 69 -17.86 -10.21 -13.40
N ALA A 70 -18.39 -9.12 -13.95
CA ALA A 70 -18.95 -9.08 -15.30
C ALA A 70 -17.88 -9.41 -16.36
N LEU A 71 -16.71 -8.77 -16.27
CA LEU A 71 -15.59 -9.05 -17.17
C LEU A 71 -15.10 -10.50 -17.03
N ALA A 72 -14.97 -11.02 -15.81
CA ALA A 72 -14.53 -12.40 -15.57
C ALA A 72 -15.47 -13.43 -16.19
N ARG A 73 -16.79 -13.18 -16.16
CA ARG A 73 -17.79 -13.98 -16.90
C ARG A 73 -17.66 -13.80 -18.40
N GLU A 74 -17.49 -12.56 -18.89
CA GLU A 74 -17.39 -12.25 -20.32
C GLU A 74 -16.17 -12.92 -20.98
N VAL A 75 -15.02 -12.91 -20.31
CA VAL A 75 -13.77 -13.50 -20.83
C VAL A 75 -13.59 -14.98 -20.48
N GLY A 76 -14.57 -15.60 -19.82
CA GLY A 76 -14.61 -17.04 -19.53
C GLY A 76 -13.66 -17.50 -18.43
N TRP A 77 -13.28 -16.61 -17.50
CA TRP A 77 -12.51 -16.96 -16.30
C TRP A 77 -13.38 -17.51 -15.16
N ARG A 78 -14.71 -17.41 -15.27
CA ARG A 78 -15.70 -17.96 -14.35
C ARG A 78 -16.86 -18.59 -15.10
#